data_AF-A0A257NC95-F1
#
_entry.id   AF-A0A257NC95-F1
#
_cell.length_a   1.000
_cell.length_b   1.000
_cell.length_c   1.000
_cell.angle_alpha   90.00
_cell.angle_beta   90.00
_cell.angle_gamma   90.00
#
_symmetry.space_group_name_H-M   'P 1'
#
loop_
_entity.id
_entity.type
_entity.pdbx_description
1 polymer ?
#
loop_
_entity_poly.entity_id
_entity_poly.type
_entity_poly.pdbx_seq_one_letter_code
_entity_poly.pdbx_strand_id
1 'polypeptide(L)'
;MFNEATLHKYPALIVAFTGIPAKEFWDMLDKMEANLPAHEMGRHTRDDRKRAVGAGRKFDQSLAQRTVAVLSYLRLHVPQLVIALMFGQTQC
;
A
#
# COMPACT_ATOMS: atom_id res chain seq x y z
N MET A 1 -13.72 7.07 2.55
CA MET A 1 -12.33 6.67 2.28
C MET A 1 -12.18 5.20 2.58
N PHE A 2 -11.65 4.40 1.66
CA PHE A 2 -11.48 2.97 1.84
C PHE A 2 -10.25 2.72 2.71
N ASN A 3 -10.49 2.41 3.98
CA ASN A 3 -9.47 2.01 4.93
C ASN A 3 -9.44 0.49 5.14
N GLU A 4 -8.45 -0.01 5.87
CA GLU A 4 -8.29 -1.45 6.09
C GLU A 4 -9.53 -2.11 6.70
N ALA A 5 -10.13 -1.48 7.71
CA ALA A 5 -11.39 -1.94 8.30
C ALA A 5 -12.51 -2.06 7.25
N THR A 6 -12.56 -1.13 6.29
CA THR A 6 -13.53 -1.19 5.19
C THR A 6 -13.23 -2.34 4.23
N LEU A 7 -11.96 -2.60 3.93
CA LEU A 7 -11.53 -3.70 3.06
C LEU A 7 -11.81 -5.08 3.68
N HIS A 8 -11.64 -5.23 4.99
CA HIS A 8 -12.07 -6.43 5.71
C HIS A 8 -13.58 -6.59 5.71
N LYS A 9 -14.32 -5.51 5.97
CA LYS A 9 -15.79 -5.54 6.01
C LYS A 9 -16.40 -5.86 4.63
N TYR A 10 -15.76 -5.43 3.56
CA TYR A 10 -16.24 -5.60 2.18
C TYR A 10 -15.17 -6.20 1.27
N PRO A 11 -14.93 -7.52 1.34
CA PRO A 11 -13.92 -8.20 0.52
C PRO A 11 -14.14 -8.04 -1.00
N ALA A 12 -15.40 -7.82 -1.42
CA ALA A 12 -15.74 -7.55 -2.82
C ALA A 12 -15.04 -6.29 -3.37
N LEU A 13 -14.72 -5.30 -2.53
CA LEU A 13 -13.97 -4.12 -2.94
C LEU A 13 -12.55 -4.49 -3.37
N ILE A 14 -11.90 -5.41 -2.66
CA ILE A 14 -10.54 -5.87 -2.99
C ILE A 14 -10.54 -6.47 -4.40
N VAL A 15 -11.51 -7.32 -4.71
CA VAL A 15 -11.64 -7.96 -6.03
C VAL A 15 -11.97 -6.92 -7.10
N ALA A 16 -12.90 -6.01 -6.84
CA ALA A 16 -13.28 -4.97 -7.79
C ALA A 16 -12.07 -4.09 -8.18
N PHE A 17 -11.29 -3.67 -7.19
CA PHE A 17 -10.16 -2.78 -7.38
C PHE A 17 -8.93 -3.49 -7.94
N THR A 18 -8.54 -4.62 -7.37
CA THR A 18 -7.26 -5.28 -7.67
C THR A 18 -7.38 -6.43 -8.67
N GLY A 19 -8.56 -7.04 -8.77
CA GLY A 19 -8.79 -8.25 -9.58
C GLY A 19 -8.34 -9.53 -8.90
N ILE A 20 -7.76 -9.42 -7.71
CA ILE A 20 -7.25 -10.52 -6.92
C ILE A 20 -8.34 -11.00 -5.98
N PRO A 21 -8.57 -12.33 -5.85
CA PRO A 21 -9.44 -12.87 -4.81
C PRO A 21 -9.01 -12.37 -3.43
N ALA A 22 -9.98 -11.97 -2.61
CA ALA A 22 -9.69 -11.35 -1.31
C ALA A 22 -8.78 -12.20 -0.42
N LYS A 23 -8.95 -13.53 -0.42
CA LYS A 23 -8.09 -14.44 0.33
C LYS A 23 -6.63 -14.37 -0.13
N GLU A 24 -6.38 -14.48 -1.43
CA GLU A 24 -5.03 -14.40 -2.01
C GLU A 24 -4.37 -13.04 -1.75
N PHE A 25 -5.18 -11.97 -1.75
CA PHE A 25 -4.71 -10.64 -1.40
C PHE A 25 -4.22 -10.55 0.05
N TRP A 26 -4.96 -11.11 1.01
CA TRP A 26 -4.55 -11.14 2.42
C TRP A 26 -3.34 -12.07 2.63
N ASP A 27 -3.32 -13.25 2.00
CA ASP A 27 -2.16 -14.16 2.05
C ASP A 27 -0.88 -13.50 1.50
N MET A 28 -1.02 -12.64 0.48
CA MET A 28 0.08 -11.83 -0.05
C MET A 28 0.51 -10.74 0.95
N LEU A 29 -0.44 -10.04 1.57
CA LEU A 29 -0.15 -9.00 2.56
C LEU A 29 0.59 -9.55 3.78
N ASP A 30 0.20 -10.71 4.30
CA ASP A 30 0.87 -11.35 5.44
C ASP A 30 2.35 -11.60 5.13
N LYS A 31 2.65 -12.07 3.90
CA LYS A 31 4.03 -12.25 3.43
C LYS A 31 4.76 -10.92 3.29
N MET A 32 4.10 -9.88 2.80
CA MET A 32 4.70 -8.56 2.67
C MET A 32 5.01 -7.95 4.04
N GLU A 33 4.08 -8.05 4.99
CA GLU A 33 4.23 -7.52 6.34
C GLU A 33 5.35 -8.21 7.11
N ALA A 34 5.49 -9.53 6.97
CA ALA A 34 6.61 -10.27 7.54
C ALA A 34 7.98 -9.81 7.01
N ASN A 35 8.06 -9.38 5.74
CA ASN A 35 9.30 -8.93 5.11
C ASN A 35 9.55 -7.42 5.22
N LEU A 36 8.53 -6.64 5.59
CA LEU A 36 8.59 -5.18 5.60
C LEU A 36 9.68 -4.61 6.55
N PRO A 37 9.87 -5.14 7.78
CA PRO A 37 10.91 -4.64 8.67
C PRO A 37 12.32 -4.79 8.09
N ALA A 38 12.61 -5.95 7.47
CA ALA A 38 13.90 -6.20 6.84
C ALA A 38 14.14 -5.25 5.65
N HIS A 39 13.11 -5.03 4.84
CA HIS A 39 13.17 -4.10 3.71
C HIS A 39 13.38 -2.64 4.16
N GLU A 40 12.64 -2.17 5.17
CA GLU A 40 12.82 -0.82 5.72
C GLU A 40 14.20 -0.64 6.33
N MET A 41 14.69 -1.62 7.09
CA MET A 41 16.05 -1.59 7.65
C MET A 41 17.10 -1.47 6.53
N GLY A 42 17.03 -2.31 5.50
CA GLY A 42 17.94 -2.25 4.35
C GLY A 42 17.88 -0.90 3.61
N ARG A 43 16.69 -0.29 3.49
CA ARG A 43 16.55 1.05 2.91
C ARG A 43 17.25 2.11 3.76
N HIS A 44 17.21 1.98 5.08
CA HIS A 44 17.83 2.93 6.01
C HIS A 44 19.35 2.76 6.12
N THR A 45 19.88 1.56 5.88
CA THR A 45 21.30 1.21 6.05
C THR A 45 22.08 1.07 4.74
N ARG A 46 21.55 1.57 3.60
CA ARG A 46 22.22 1.46 2.29
C ARG A 46 23.56 2.21 2.28
N ASP A 47 24.64 1.54 1.88
CA ASP A 47 26.02 2.08 1.94
C ASP A 47 26.24 3.32 1.06
N ASP A 48 25.53 3.43 -0.06
CA ASP A 48 25.61 4.55 -1.00
C ASP A 48 24.67 5.72 -0.64
N ARG A 49 24.14 5.75 0.58
CA ARG A 49 23.19 6.76 1.02
C ARG A 49 23.86 8.13 1.12
N LYS A 50 23.50 9.04 0.21
CA LYS A 50 24.05 10.42 0.15
C LYS A 50 23.67 11.33 1.32
N ARG A 51 22.64 11.00 2.11
CA ARG A 51 22.19 11.84 3.24
C ARG A 51 21.91 10.98 4.47
N ALA A 52 22.48 11.34 5.63
CA ALA A 52 22.21 10.68 6.91
C ALA A 52 20.75 10.85 7.39
N VAL A 53 20.05 11.87 6.90
CA VAL A 53 18.64 12.18 7.20
C VAL A 53 17.83 12.18 5.91
N GLY A 54 16.64 11.58 5.94
CA GLY A 54 15.75 11.46 4.79
C GLY A 54 15.56 10.01 4.35
N ALA A 55 14.37 9.48 4.62
CA ALA A 55 13.84 8.23 4.07
C ALA A 55 12.34 8.38 3.74
N GLY A 56 11.86 9.62 3.61
CA GLY A 56 10.44 9.92 3.55
C GLY A 56 9.77 9.95 4.92
N ARG A 57 8.55 10.51 4.96
CA ARG A 57 7.67 10.48 6.12
C ARG A 57 7.12 9.06 6.30
N LYS A 58 6.82 8.67 7.55
CA LYS A 58 6.03 7.45 7.79
C LYS A 58 4.71 7.52 7.02
N PHE A 59 4.26 6.39 6.52
CA PHE A 59 2.97 6.31 5.85
C PHE A 59 1.84 6.52 6.86
N ASP A 60 0.87 7.34 6.50
CA ASP A 60 -0.34 7.55 7.30
C ASP A 60 -1.36 6.41 7.10
N GLN A 61 -1.26 5.69 5.97
CA GLN A 61 -2.16 4.60 5.58
C GLN A 61 -1.53 3.23 5.85
N SER A 62 -2.37 2.25 6.13
CA SER A 62 -1.91 0.87 6.37
C SER A 62 -1.27 0.23 5.12
N LEU A 63 -0.60 -0.90 5.31
CA LEU A 63 -0.04 -1.65 4.17
C LEU A 63 -1.16 -2.09 3.22
N ALA A 64 -2.27 -2.62 3.74
CA ALA A 64 -3.41 -3.04 2.93
C ALA A 64 -3.97 -1.89 2.07
N GLN A 65 -4.19 -0.72 2.67
CA GLN A 65 -4.68 0.46 1.96
C GLN A 65 -3.74 0.87 0.82
N ARG A 66 -2.44 0.94 1.09
CA ARG A 66 -1.44 1.33 0.09
C ARG A 66 -1.35 0.32 -1.04
N THR A 67 -1.41 -0.97 -0.73
CA THR A 67 -1.36 -2.04 -1.73
C THR A 67 -2.59 -2.00 -2.65
N VAL A 68 -3.81 -1.86 -2.11
CA VAL A 68 -5.00 -1.72 -2.96
C VAL A 68 -4.91 -0.46 -3.82
N ALA A 69 -4.47 0.68 -3.27
CA ALA A 69 -4.33 1.92 -4.02
C ALA A 69 -3.38 1.77 -5.23
N VAL A 70 -2.19 1.19 -5.02
CA VAL A 70 -1.20 0.95 -6.09
C VAL A 70 -1.74 -0.03 -7.14
N LEU A 71 -2.33 -1.15 -6.73
CA LEU A 71 -2.88 -2.12 -7.67
C LEU A 71 -4.07 -1.54 -8.46
N SER A 72 -4.90 -0.72 -7.81
CA SER A 72 -6.00 -0.02 -8.47
C SER A 72 -5.47 0.96 -9.52
N TYR A 73 -4.44 1.73 -9.18
CA TYR A 73 -3.80 2.67 -10.10
C TYR A 73 -3.25 1.94 -11.34
N LEU A 74 -2.53 0.83 -11.12
CA LEU A 74 -1.92 0.06 -12.21
C LEU A 74 -2.94 -0.67 -13.08
N ARG A 75 -4.03 -1.18 -12.49
CA ARG A 75 -5.02 -2.00 -13.22
C ARG A 75 -6.11 -1.16 -13.88
N LEU A 76 -6.66 -0.20 -13.16
CA LEU A 76 -7.83 0.55 -13.59
C LEU A 76 -7.46 1.86 -14.30
N HIS A 77 -6.17 2.22 -14.32
CA HIS A 77 -5.66 3.47 -14.88
C HIS A 77 -6.42 4.71 -14.38
N VAL A 78 -6.89 4.64 -13.13
CA VAL A 78 -7.61 5.73 -12.47
C VAL A 78 -6.64 6.87 -12.20
N PRO A 79 -7.02 8.14 -12.46
CA PRO A 79 -6.15 9.27 -12.16
C PRO A 79 -5.66 9.25 -10.72
N GLN A 80 -4.37 9.57 -10.52
CA GLN A 80 -3.72 9.53 -9.21
C GLN A 80 -4.49 10.32 -8.14
N LEU A 81 -5.05 11.48 -8.49
CA LEU A 81 -5.86 12.29 -7.58
C LEU A 81 -7.10 11.54 -7.08
N VAL A 82 -7.75 10.76 -7.94
CA VAL A 82 -8.95 9.99 -7.56
C VAL A 82 -8.55 8.84 -6.64
N ILE A 83 -7.46 8.13 -6.94
CA ILE A 83 -6.91 7.11 -6.03
C ILE A 83 -6.59 7.70 -4.66
N ALA A 84 -5.95 8.88 -4.63
CA ALA A 84 -5.62 9.57 -3.40
C ALA A 84 -6.88 9.93 -2.58
N LEU A 85 -7.94 10.44 -3.23
CA LEU A 85 -9.21 10.73 -2.55
C LEU A 85 -9.91 9.46 -2.04
N MET A 86 -9.87 8.37 -2.80
CA MET A 86 -10.51 7.11 -2.43
C MET A 86 -9.83 6.45 -1.22
N PHE A 87 -8.50 6.42 -1.20
CA PHE A 87 -7.71 5.72 -0.17
C PHE A 87 -7.06 6.65 0.87
N GLY A 88 -7.30 7.96 0.75
CA GLY A 88 -6.80 8.98 1.67
C GLY A 88 -5.32 9.23 1.59
N GLN A 89 -4.71 9.08 0.41
CA GLN A 89 -3.29 9.32 0.27
C GLN A 89 -3.02 10.82 0.38
N THR A 90 -2.13 11.16 1.29
CA THR A 90 -1.66 12.53 1.57
C THR A 90 -0.40 12.86 0.78
N GLN A 91 0.16 11.87 0.08
CA GLN A 91 1.37 11.95 -0.72
C GLN A 91 0.98 11.58 -2.16
N CYS A 92 0.69 12.61 -2.95
CA CYS A 92 0.38 12.49 -4.38
C CYS A 92 1.63 12.68 -5.22
#